data_AF-A0A486XRA2-F1
#
_entry.id   AF-A0A486XRA2-F1
#
_cell.length_a   1.000
_cell.length_b   1.000
_cell.length_c   1.000
_cell.angle_alpha   90.00
_cell.angle_beta   90.00
_cell.angle_gamma   90.00
#
_symmetry.space_group_name_H-M   'P 1'
#
loop_
_entity.id
_entity.type
_entity.pdbx_description
1 polymer ?
#
loop_
_entity_poly.entity_id
_entity_poly.type
_entity_poly.pdbx_seq_one_letter_code
_entity_poly.pdbx_strand_id
1 'polypeptide(L)'
;MKQVRNLDWLWITRLTPTRLVNPDNQGNRPISKVEIKENGSLVHLKAYGWVKVFKIVSKKGDIEYWATNDLNMSELQRLSCSEKAWKIEEYHRGIKQFCGIERSQVRTGKAQKNHILFSLRAFLRIERFYFRVGITWFEAKLRIVREAVRAYLKHPKYLQLRNS
;
A
#
# COMPACT_ATOMS: atom_id res chain seq x y z
N MET A 1 -16.77 -1.89 -1.11
CA MET A 1 -17.47 -0.95 -2.01
C MET A 1 -18.92 -0.73 -1.58
N LYS A 2 -19.80 -1.74 -1.57
CA LYS A 2 -21.20 -1.54 -1.11
C LYS A 2 -21.29 -1.04 0.34
N GLN A 3 -20.50 -1.60 1.25
CA GLN A 3 -20.45 -1.14 2.65
C GLN A 3 -19.87 0.28 2.81
N VAL A 4 -18.92 0.67 1.95
CA VAL A 4 -18.33 2.02 1.96
C VAL A 4 -19.35 3.07 1.52
N ARG A 5 -20.23 2.71 0.57
CA ARG A 5 -21.35 3.57 0.14
C ARG A 5 -22.32 3.89 1.27
N ASN A 6 -22.58 2.94 2.17
CA ASN A 6 -23.48 3.17 3.31
C ASN A 6 -22.90 4.14 4.36
N LEU A 7 -21.62 4.50 4.23
CA LEU A 7 -20.93 5.43 5.12
C LEU A 7 -20.74 6.81 4.48
N ASP A 8 -21.26 7.02 3.26
CA ASP A 8 -21.07 8.24 2.46
C ASP A 8 -19.59 8.65 2.28
N TRP A 9 -18.68 7.68 2.34
CA TRP A 9 -17.26 7.94 2.15
C TRP A 9 -16.90 8.01 0.67
N LEU A 10 -16.07 9.00 0.34
CA LEU A 10 -15.36 9.02 -0.94
C LEU A 10 -14.29 7.93 -0.95
N TRP A 11 -14.22 7.19 -2.04
CA TRP A 11 -13.19 6.20 -2.28
C TRP A 11 -12.58 6.41 -3.66
N ILE A 12 -11.36 5.91 -3.78
CA ILE A 12 -10.65 5.79 -5.04
C ILE A 12 -9.96 4.43 -5.05
N THR A 13 -10.06 3.69 -6.14
CA THR A 13 -9.42 2.37 -6.27
C THR A 13 -9.09 2.05 -7.72
N ARG A 14 -8.22 1.06 -7.92
CA ARG A 14 -7.99 0.47 -9.24
C ARG A 14 -9.07 -0.55 -9.59
N LEU A 15 -9.42 -0.60 -10.87
CA LEU A 15 -10.29 -1.61 -11.47
C LEU A 15 -9.47 -2.55 -12.37
N THR A 16 -9.86 -3.83 -12.39
CA THR A 16 -9.30 -4.78 -13.35
C THR A 16 -9.81 -4.47 -14.76
N PRO A 17 -9.04 -4.77 -15.83
CA PRO A 17 -9.47 -4.54 -17.21
C PRO A 17 -10.78 -5.26 -17.59
N THR A 18 -11.07 -6.37 -16.91
CA THR A 18 -12.28 -7.18 -17.09
C THR A 18 -13.50 -6.64 -16.34
N ARG A 19 -13.34 -5.59 -15.54
CA ARG A 19 -14.45 -5.04 -14.74
C ARG A 19 -15.56 -4.51 -15.65
N LEU A 20 -16.78 -4.97 -15.40
CA LEU A 20 -17.94 -4.61 -16.22
C LEU A 20 -18.49 -3.23 -15.84
N VAL A 21 -18.63 -2.37 -16.86
CA VAL A 21 -19.17 -1.02 -16.77
C VAL A 21 -20.16 -0.78 -17.92
N ASN A 22 -21.06 0.18 -17.75
CA ASN A 22 -22.01 0.61 -18.76
C ASN A 22 -21.84 2.14 -18.96
N PRO A 23 -21.13 2.58 -20.02
CA PRO A 23 -20.84 4.00 -20.24
C PRO A 23 -22.00 4.77 -20.88
N ASP A 24 -22.87 4.09 -21.62
CA ASP A 24 -23.80 4.68 -22.59
C ASP A 24 -25.24 4.12 -22.50
N ASN A 25 -25.52 3.38 -21.43
CA ASN A 25 -26.77 2.67 -21.20
C ASN A 25 -27.09 1.56 -22.23
N GLN A 26 -26.15 1.16 -23.09
CA GLN A 26 -26.36 0.10 -24.09
C GLN A 26 -25.98 -1.30 -23.58
N GLY A 27 -25.48 -1.40 -22.35
CA GLY A 27 -25.20 -2.66 -21.69
C GLY A 27 -23.82 -2.71 -21.03
N ASN A 28 -23.61 -3.78 -20.27
CA ASN A 28 -22.35 -3.98 -19.54
C ASN A 28 -21.26 -4.52 -20.47
N ARG A 29 -20.12 -3.84 -20.53
CA ARG A 29 -18.92 -4.28 -21.24
C ARG A 29 -17.67 -4.12 -20.37
N PRO A 30 -16.59 -4.89 -20.62
CA PRO A 30 -15.33 -4.70 -19.90
C PRO A 30 -14.79 -3.28 -20.06
N ILE A 31 -14.25 -2.71 -18.98
CA ILE A 31 -13.68 -1.36 -18.98
C ILE A 31 -12.52 -1.21 -19.98
N SER A 32 -11.84 -2.31 -20.30
CA SER A 32 -10.81 -2.33 -21.35
C SER A 32 -11.32 -2.03 -22.75
N LYS A 33 -12.61 -2.25 -23.00
CA LYS A 33 -13.30 -1.98 -24.27
C LYS A 33 -14.05 -0.64 -24.28
N VAL A 34 -13.90 0.16 -23.22
CA VAL A 34 -14.54 1.47 -23.11
C VAL A 34 -13.50 2.55 -23.39
N GLU A 35 -13.87 3.50 -24.23
CA GLU A 35 -13.09 4.71 -24.43
C GLU A 35 -13.20 5.61 -23.20
N ILE A 36 -12.07 5.92 -22.58
CA ILE A 36 -11.99 6.78 -21.40
C ILE A 36 -11.27 8.04 -21.81
N LYS A 37 -11.96 9.19 -21.67
CA LYS A 37 -11.42 10.52 -21.93
C LYS A 37 -10.31 10.87 -20.95
N GLU A 38 -9.41 11.78 -21.34
CA GLU A 38 -8.28 12.24 -20.53
C GLU A 38 -8.72 12.82 -19.18
N ASN A 39 -9.78 13.64 -19.16
CA ASN A 39 -10.36 14.21 -17.93
C ASN A 39 -11.25 13.23 -17.13
N GLY A 40 -11.15 11.94 -17.46
CA GLY A 40 -12.00 10.88 -16.94
C GLY A 40 -13.35 10.77 -17.63
N SER A 41 -14.07 9.68 -17.38
CA SER A 41 -15.38 9.38 -17.96
C SER A 41 -16.32 8.85 -16.89
N LEU A 42 -17.56 9.31 -16.93
CA LEU A 42 -18.62 8.81 -16.07
C LEU A 42 -19.14 7.51 -16.65
N VAL A 43 -19.15 6.45 -15.83
CA VAL A 43 -19.66 5.15 -16.23
C VAL A 43 -20.48 4.54 -15.10
N HIS A 44 -21.45 3.70 -15.44
CA HIS A 44 -22.19 2.94 -14.46
C HIS A 44 -21.47 1.61 -14.17
N LEU A 45 -20.87 1.46 -12.99
CA LEU A 45 -20.18 0.26 -12.55
C LEU A 45 -21.18 -0.84 -12.15
N LYS A 46 -21.07 -2.02 -12.78
CA LYS A 46 -21.99 -3.14 -12.52
C LYS A 46 -22.06 -3.47 -11.02
N ALA A 47 -23.29 -3.59 -10.51
CA ALA A 47 -23.61 -3.86 -9.10
C ALA A 47 -23.12 -2.81 -8.08
N TYR A 48 -22.84 -1.58 -8.53
CA TYR A 48 -22.43 -0.49 -7.66
C TYR A 48 -23.21 0.81 -7.92
N GLY A 49 -23.15 1.35 -9.14
CA GLY A 49 -23.71 2.66 -9.48
C GLY A 49 -22.75 3.51 -10.31
N TRP A 50 -23.05 4.80 -10.42
CA TRP A 50 -22.22 5.78 -11.12
C TRP A 50 -20.87 5.98 -10.44
N VAL A 51 -19.82 6.02 -11.26
CA VAL A 51 -18.44 6.31 -10.85
C VAL A 51 -17.76 7.14 -11.94
N LYS A 52 -16.73 7.89 -11.56
CA LYS A 52 -15.80 8.50 -12.52
C LYS A 52 -14.58 7.60 -12.66
N VAL A 53 -14.17 7.36 -13.90
CA VAL A 53 -13.05 6.49 -14.26
C VAL A 53 -12.00 7.28 -15.02
N PHE A 54 -10.74 7.05 -14.69
CA PHE A 54 -9.57 7.56 -15.38
C PHE A 54 -8.74 6.40 -15.91
N LYS A 55 -8.08 6.62 -17.05
CA LYS A 55 -7.20 5.63 -17.70
C LYS A 55 -5.78 6.19 -17.71
N ILE A 56 -4.87 5.49 -17.08
CA ILE A 56 -3.44 5.83 -17.06
C ILE A 56 -2.71 4.81 -17.91
N VAL A 57 -1.87 5.28 -18.83
CA VAL A 57 -0.99 4.42 -19.64
C VAL A 57 0.44 4.65 -19.16
N SER A 58 1.08 3.59 -18.67
CA SER A 58 2.48 3.65 -18.24
C SER A 58 3.40 3.83 -19.45
N LYS A 59 4.63 4.28 -19.22
CA LYS A 59 5.67 4.37 -20.27
C LYS A 59 5.96 3.02 -20.94
N LYS A 60 5.62 1.90 -20.28
CA LYS A 60 5.80 0.52 -20.78
C LYS A 60 4.55 -0.01 -21.50
N GLY A 61 3.49 0.78 -21.59
CA GLY A 61 2.22 0.39 -22.22
C GLY A 61 1.22 -0.27 -21.27
N ASP A 62 1.56 -0.47 -19.99
CA ASP A 62 0.62 -1.00 -19.01
C ASP A 62 -0.52 -0.02 -18.75
N ILE A 63 -1.75 -0.51 -18.74
CA ILE A 63 -2.93 0.32 -18.53
C ILE A 63 -3.48 0.11 -17.12
N GLU A 64 -3.62 1.20 -16.37
CA GLU A 64 -4.33 1.23 -15.10
C GLU A 64 -5.65 1.98 -15.22
N TYR A 65 -6.70 1.42 -14.65
CA TYR A 65 -8.01 2.04 -14.57
C TYR A 65 -8.28 2.48 -13.13
N TRP A 66 -8.35 3.78 -12.89
CA TRP A 66 -8.65 4.35 -11.58
C TRP A 66 -10.10 4.78 -11.53
N ALA A 67 -10.84 4.36 -10.51
CA ALA A 67 -12.25 4.70 -10.33
C ALA A 67 -12.48 5.41 -9.00
N THR A 68 -13.48 6.27 -8.94
CA THR A 68 -13.94 6.95 -7.73
C THR A 68 -15.46 7.15 -7.75
N ASN A 69 -16.10 7.23 -6.58
CA ASN A 69 -17.48 7.71 -6.44
C ASN A 69 -17.59 9.24 -6.37
N ASP A 70 -16.49 9.98 -6.34
CA ASP A 70 -16.51 11.43 -6.56
C ASP A 70 -16.64 11.71 -8.07
N LEU A 71 -17.87 11.98 -8.50
CA LEU A 71 -18.17 12.24 -9.92
C LEU A 71 -17.57 13.56 -10.43
N ASN A 72 -17.15 14.44 -9.51
CA ASN A 72 -16.58 15.75 -9.83
C ASN A 72 -15.05 15.76 -9.73
N MET A 73 -14.42 14.66 -9.32
CA MET A 73 -12.97 14.55 -9.18
C MET A 73 -12.25 14.99 -10.46
N SER A 74 -11.29 15.88 -10.35
CA SER A 74 -10.41 16.27 -11.45
C SER A 74 -9.25 15.30 -11.63
N GLU A 75 -8.62 15.32 -12.80
CA GLU A 75 -7.45 14.48 -13.06
C GLU A 75 -6.27 14.82 -12.11
N LEU A 76 -6.15 16.09 -11.71
CA LEU A 76 -5.14 16.56 -10.75
C LEU A 76 -5.43 16.07 -9.32
N GLN A 77 -6.69 16.09 -8.89
CA GLN A 77 -7.08 15.50 -7.60
C GLN A 77 -6.79 14.00 -7.58
N ARG A 78 -7.10 13.30 -8.68
CA ARG A 78 -6.76 11.88 -8.83
C ARG A 78 -5.24 11.65 -8.80
N LEU A 79 -4.40 12.54 -9.37
CA LEU A 79 -2.92 12.47 -9.26
C LEU A 79 -2.51 12.46 -7.80
N SER A 80 -2.96 13.45 -7.03
CA SER A 80 -2.66 13.56 -5.61
C SER A 80 -3.09 12.32 -4.81
N CYS A 81 -4.26 11.75 -5.13
CA CYS A 81 -4.71 10.51 -4.52
C CYS A 81 -3.83 9.30 -4.89
N SER A 82 -3.39 9.21 -6.14
CA SER A 82 -2.49 8.14 -6.61
C SER A 82 -1.14 8.20 -5.90
N GLU A 83 -0.56 9.39 -5.73
CA GLU A 83 0.69 9.59 -4.99
C GLU A 83 0.55 9.13 -3.53
N LYS A 84 -0.55 9.48 -2.87
CA LYS A 84 -0.85 9.02 -1.51
C LYS A 84 -1.01 7.51 -1.44
N ALA A 85 -1.74 6.91 -2.39
CA ALA A 85 -1.90 5.46 -2.46
C ALA A 85 -0.56 4.75 -2.63
N TRP A 86 0.32 5.27 -3.49
CA TRP A 86 1.69 4.78 -3.64
C TRP A 86 2.49 4.84 -2.34
N LYS A 87 2.41 5.94 -1.58
CA LYS A 87 3.08 6.06 -0.28
C LYS A 87 2.58 5.03 0.74
N ILE A 88 1.28 4.72 0.71
CA ILE A 88 0.68 3.66 1.55
C ILE A 88 1.23 2.28 1.13
N GLU A 89 1.34 2.01 -0.17
CA GLU A 89 1.94 0.77 -0.67
C GLU A 89 3.43 0.63 -0.29
N GLU A 90 4.20 1.72 -0.40
CA GLU A 90 5.61 1.77 0.04
C GLU A 90 5.73 1.47 1.53
N TYR A 91 4.89 2.08 2.36
CA TYR A 91 4.79 1.80 3.79
C TYR A 91 4.53 0.32 4.06
N HIS A 92 3.50 -0.27 3.44
CA HIS A 92 3.16 -1.67 3.63
C HIS A 92 4.27 -2.62 3.17
N ARG A 93 4.94 -2.32 2.05
CA ARG A 93 6.08 -3.11 1.56
C ARG A 93 7.24 -3.04 2.55
N GLY A 94 7.55 -1.84 3.04
CA GLY A 94 8.62 -1.61 4.00
C GLY A 94 8.41 -2.38 5.31
N ILE A 95 7.22 -2.26 5.92
CA ILE A 95 6.95 -2.93 7.20
C ILE A 95 6.95 -4.46 7.07
N LYS A 96 6.43 -5.02 5.97
CA LYS A 96 6.48 -6.47 5.69
C LYS A 96 7.91 -6.96 5.54
N GLN A 97 8.70 -6.28 4.71
CA GLN A 97 10.06 -6.69 4.37
C GLN A 97 11.04 -6.51 5.53
N PHE A 98 11.00 -5.37 6.21
CA PHE A 98 12.02 -5.02 7.20
C PHE A 98 11.63 -5.37 8.63
N CYS A 99 10.33 -5.40 8.95
CA CYS A 99 9.83 -5.63 10.32
C CYS A 99 9.03 -6.94 10.47
N GLY A 100 8.82 -7.70 9.40
CA GLY A 100 8.24 -9.04 9.46
C GLY A 100 6.85 -9.09 10.07
N ILE A 101 6.02 -8.05 9.89
CA ILE A 101 4.70 -7.93 10.52
C ILE A 101 3.78 -9.13 10.25
N GLU A 102 3.96 -9.82 9.12
CA GLU A 102 3.18 -11.01 8.71
C GLU A 102 3.87 -12.34 9.04
N ARG A 103 5.03 -12.33 9.70
CA ARG A 103 5.85 -13.54 9.94
C ARG A 103 5.62 -14.21 11.28
N SER A 104 4.69 -13.71 12.10
CA SER A 104 4.40 -14.33 13.40
C SER A 104 3.74 -15.70 13.22
N GLN A 105 4.27 -16.72 13.90
CA GLN A 105 3.69 -18.07 13.94
C GLN A 105 2.92 -18.34 15.25
N VAL A 106 2.68 -17.29 16.05
CA VAL A 106 2.00 -17.38 17.34
C VAL A 106 0.48 -17.55 17.14
N ARG A 107 -0.14 -18.40 17.97
CA ARG A 107 -1.55 -18.79 17.82
C ARG A 107 -2.52 -18.01 18.71
N THR A 108 -2.04 -17.33 19.74
CA THR A 108 -2.92 -16.58 20.66
C THR A 108 -3.13 -15.16 20.16
N GLY A 109 -4.37 -14.66 20.24
CA GLY A 109 -4.70 -13.29 19.79
C GLY A 109 -3.88 -12.19 20.49
N LYS A 110 -3.53 -12.39 21.78
CA LYS A 110 -2.65 -11.48 22.52
C LYS A 110 -1.24 -11.44 21.91
N ALA A 111 -0.64 -12.60 21.63
CA ALA A 111 0.69 -12.66 21.05
C ALA A 111 0.71 -12.10 19.62
N GLN A 112 -0.34 -12.33 18.82
CA GLN A 112 -0.48 -11.76 17.48
C GLN A 112 -0.55 -10.23 17.51
N LYS A 113 -1.37 -9.66 18.40
CA LYS A 113 -1.46 -8.20 18.60
C LYS A 113 -0.12 -7.61 19.05
N ASN A 114 0.56 -8.28 19.97
CA ASN A 114 1.89 -7.85 20.43
C ASN A 114 2.91 -7.85 19.30
N HIS A 115 2.94 -8.90 18.47
CA HIS A 115 3.83 -8.98 17.31
C HIS A 115 3.59 -7.82 16.34
N ILE A 116 2.33 -7.58 15.98
CA ILE A 116 1.93 -6.46 15.11
C ILE A 116 2.41 -5.13 15.69
N LEU A 117 2.16 -4.89 16.98
CA LEU A 117 2.57 -3.66 17.66
C LEU A 117 4.09 -3.48 17.69
N PHE A 118 4.85 -4.55 17.96
CA PHE A 118 6.31 -4.49 17.96
C PHE A 118 6.87 -4.26 16.56
N SER A 119 6.31 -4.88 15.51
CA SER A 119 6.69 -4.62 14.13
C SER A 119 6.42 -3.16 13.72
N LEU A 120 5.27 -2.59 14.10
CA LEU A 120 4.95 -1.18 13.89
C LEU A 120 5.95 -0.26 14.60
N ARG A 121 6.23 -0.53 15.88
CA ARG A 121 7.19 0.26 16.67
C ARG A 121 8.61 0.17 16.10
N ALA A 122 9.02 -1.00 15.63
CA ALA A 122 10.31 -1.18 14.97
C ALA A 122 10.38 -0.38 13.67
N PHE A 123 9.31 -0.40 12.87
CA PHE A 123 9.23 0.35 11.62
C PHE A 123 9.39 1.86 11.85
N LEU A 124 8.67 2.45 12.81
CA LEU A 124 8.79 3.87 13.15
C LEU A 124 10.21 4.26 13.56
N ARG A 125 10.94 3.37 14.25
CA ARG A 125 12.35 3.61 14.62
C ARG A 125 13.26 3.61 13.40
N ILE A 126 13.06 2.66 12.49
CA ILE A 126 13.80 2.59 11.22
C ILE A 126 13.50 3.81 10.35
N GLU A 127 12.24 4.20 10.25
CA GLU A 127 11.79 5.35 9.48
C GLU A 127 12.37 6.67 10.03
N ARG A 128 12.33 6.87 11.36
CA ARG A 128 12.96 8.04 12.00
C ARG A 128 14.47 8.10 11.73
N PHE A 129 15.15 6.96 11.73
CA PHE A 129 16.58 6.90 11.46
C PHE A 129 16.89 7.15 9.98
N TYR A 130 16.09 6.57 9.07
CA TYR A 130 16.08 6.87 7.64
C TYR A 130 15.97 8.38 7.40
N PHE A 131 14.97 9.04 7.99
CA PHE A 131 14.74 10.47 7.78
C PHE A 131 15.87 11.34 8.31
N ARG A 132 16.48 10.97 9.44
CA ARG A 132 17.58 11.73 10.03
C ARG A 132 18.88 11.61 9.22
N VAL A 133 19.16 10.43 8.67
CA VAL A 133 20.48 10.11 8.09
C VAL A 133 20.47 10.09 6.56
N GLY A 134 19.28 10.04 5.93
CA GLY A 134 19.14 10.04 4.46
C GLY A 134 19.54 8.72 3.81
N ILE A 135 19.45 7.59 4.51
CA ILE A 135 19.85 6.26 4.04
C ILE A 135 18.64 5.36 3.86
N THR A 136 18.70 4.36 2.98
CA THR A 136 17.58 3.41 2.73
C THR A 136 17.16 2.61 3.97
N TRP A 137 15.93 2.08 4.00
CA TRP A 137 15.47 1.20 5.09
C TRP A 137 16.34 -0.04 5.29
N PHE A 138 16.90 -0.59 4.21
CA PHE A 138 17.84 -1.70 4.28
C PHE A 138 19.10 -1.32 5.05
N GLU A 139 19.73 -0.20 4.66
CA GLU A 139 20.95 0.29 5.30
C GLU A 139 20.68 0.72 6.75
N ALA A 140 19.54 1.37 7.00
CA ALA A 140 19.09 1.74 8.34
C ALA A 140 18.99 0.51 9.27
N LYS A 141 18.31 -0.55 8.82
CA LYS A 141 18.21 -1.81 9.57
C LYS A 141 19.58 -2.44 9.80
N LEU A 142 20.40 -2.50 8.74
CA LEU A 142 21.70 -3.14 8.79
C LEU A 142 22.66 -2.42 9.75
N ARG A 143 22.68 -1.08 9.77
CA ARG A 143 23.50 -0.29 10.69
C ARG A 143 23.10 -0.51 12.14
N ILE A 144 21.80 -0.44 12.45
CA ILE A 144 21.29 -0.68 13.81
C ILE A 144 21.73 -2.08 14.30
N VAL A 145 21.59 -3.11 13.45
CA VAL A 145 22.01 -4.48 13.79
C VAL A 145 23.53 -4.57 13.96
N ARG A 146 24.32 -4.00 13.04
CA ARG A 146 25.79 -4.02 13.10
C ARG A 146 26.32 -3.31 14.34
N GLU A 147 25.77 -2.16 14.69
CA GLU A 147 26.14 -1.41 15.89
C GLU A 147 25.79 -2.19 17.16
N ALA A 148 24.60 -2.78 17.23
CA ALA A 148 24.22 -3.64 18.35
C ALA A 148 25.14 -4.85 18.50
N VAL A 149 25.48 -5.54 17.40
CA VAL A 149 26.41 -6.67 17.41
C VAL A 149 27.81 -6.22 17.84
N ARG A 150 28.34 -5.12 17.31
CA ARG A 150 29.63 -4.56 17.73
C ARG A 150 29.66 -4.21 19.22
N ALA A 151 28.60 -3.59 19.73
CA ALA A 151 28.47 -3.26 21.14
C ALA A 151 28.43 -4.52 22.02
N TYR A 152 27.70 -5.56 21.59
CA TYR A 152 27.67 -6.85 22.27
C TYR A 152 29.04 -7.53 22.29
N LEU A 153 29.76 -7.55 21.16
CA LEU A 153 31.10 -8.15 21.09
C LEU A 153 32.14 -7.44 21.96
N LYS A 154 31.99 -6.14 22.20
CA LYS A 154 32.84 -5.40 23.15
C LYS A 154 32.59 -5.79 24.61
N HIS A 155 31.35 -6.13 24.96
CA HIS A 155 30.93 -6.50 26.33
C HIS A 155 29.95 -7.69 26.31
N PRO A 156 30.43 -8.91 26.03
CA PRO A 156 29.55 -10.07 25.91
C PRO A 156 28.96 -10.42 27.27
N LYS A 157 27.62 -10.41 27.39
CA LYS A 157 26.91 -10.79 28.62
C LYS A 157 26.77 -12.30 28.80
N TYR A 158 26.85 -13.05 27.71
CA TYR A 158 26.82 -14.52 27.73
C TYR A 158 28.09 -15.00 27.02
N LEU A 159 29.07 -15.49 27.79
CA LEU A 159 30.11 -16.32 27.21
C LEU A 159 29.45 -17.66 26.85
N GLN A 160 29.52 -18.05 25.57
CA GLN A 160 29.36 -19.47 25.26
C GLN A 160 30.48 -20.20 26.01
N LEU A 161 30.10 -21.07 26.95
CA LEU A 161 31.01 -22.05 27.53
C LEU A 161 31.64 -22.79 26.36
N ARG A 162 32.94 -22.57 26.14
CA ARG A 162 33.72 -23.41 25.23
C ARG A 162 33.76 -24.78 25.89
N ASN A 163 32.97 -25.72 25.39
CA ASN A 163 33.18 -27.12 25.71
C ASN A 163 34.54 -27.50 25.12
N SER A 164 35.51 -27.67 26.02
CA SER A 164 36.83 -28.26 25.81
C SER A 164 36.72 -29.69 25.34
#